data_AF-A0A7S1XWQ7-F1
#
_entry.id   AF-A0A7S1XWQ7-F1
#
_cell.length_a   1.000
_cell.length_b   1.000
_cell.length_c   1.000
_cell.angle_alpha   90.00
_cell.angle_beta   90.00
_cell.angle_gamma   90.00
#
_symmetry.space_group_name_H-M   'P 1'
#
loop_
_entity.id
_entity.type
_entity.pdbx_description
1 polymer ?
#
loop_
_entity_poly.entity_id
_entity_poly.type
_entity_poly.pdbx_seq_one_letter_code
_entity_poly.pdbx_strand_id
1 'polypeptide(L)'
;DDDDDDDDDDDDDDDDDGAEGKAQVGLLGGDEGGEAGFGAGELSPAERATAVFQWLLGGAVATDAFFKQRWESRPLLVRRASRAYYASALPDLSSLQAVKALVNENYMRHGQDLDVTHFDAAAGRRRTMTPRGRRPAPAPAP
;
A
#
# COMPACT_ATOMS: atom_id res chain seq x y z
N ASP A 1 -31.12 -63.42 -22.47
CA ASP A 1 -30.10 -63.32 -21.41
C ASP A 1 -29.76 -61.84 -21.27
N ASP A 2 -30.73 -60.94 -21.04
CA ASP A 2 -31.71 -60.87 -19.95
C ASP A 2 -31.06 -60.62 -18.57
N ASP A 3 -31.71 -59.70 -17.86
CA ASP A 3 -31.71 -59.40 -16.43
C ASP A 3 -30.72 -58.30 -15.97
N ASP A 4 -31.17 -57.06 -15.71
CA ASP A 4 -31.99 -56.58 -14.55
C ASP A 4 -31.14 -56.57 -13.26
N ASP A 5 -31.22 -55.68 -12.27
CA ASP A 5 -31.94 -54.44 -11.96
C ASP A 5 -31.33 -53.98 -10.60
N ASP A 6 -31.87 -52.90 -10.03
CA ASP A 6 -31.86 -52.48 -8.61
C ASP A 6 -30.66 -51.63 -8.15
N ASP A 7 -30.81 -50.30 -7.99
CA ASP A 7 -31.57 -49.58 -6.94
C ASP A 7 -30.90 -49.72 -5.56
N ASP A 8 -30.39 -48.61 -5.02
CA ASP A 8 -31.08 -47.95 -3.89
C ASP A 8 -30.36 -46.67 -3.46
N ASP A 9 -31.21 -45.69 -3.20
CA ASP A 9 -30.99 -44.38 -2.62
C ASP A 9 -30.28 -44.43 -1.26
N ASP A 10 -29.48 -43.40 -0.97
CA ASP A 10 -29.55 -42.77 0.33
C ASP A 10 -29.25 -41.27 0.16
N ASP A 11 -30.34 -40.53 0.23
CA ASP A 11 -30.40 -39.12 0.60
C ASP A 11 -29.63 -38.89 1.90
N ASP A 12 -28.80 -37.84 1.92
CA ASP A 12 -28.73 -36.98 3.09
C ASP A 12 -28.50 -35.56 2.58
N ASP A 13 -29.62 -34.83 2.53
CA ASP A 13 -29.69 -33.39 2.63
C ASP A 13 -28.80 -32.89 3.76
N ASP A 14 -28.01 -31.85 3.50
CA ASP A 14 -27.97 -30.74 4.44
C ASP A 14 -27.68 -29.45 3.68
N ASP A 15 -28.69 -28.60 3.77
CA ASP A 15 -28.76 -27.21 3.36
C ASP A 15 -27.49 -26.42 3.75
N ASP A 16 -26.95 -25.65 2.82
CA ASP A 16 -26.48 -24.31 3.18
C ASP A 16 -26.77 -23.32 2.04
N ASP A 17 -27.88 -22.63 2.24
CA ASP A 17 -28.37 -21.49 1.51
C ASP A 17 -27.37 -20.33 1.54
N GLY A 18 -26.64 -20.13 0.44
CA GLY A 18 -25.61 -19.08 0.39
C GLY A 18 -25.44 -18.38 -0.95
N ALA A 19 -26.49 -18.31 -1.78
CA ALA A 19 -26.46 -17.53 -3.01
C ALA A 19 -26.52 -16.01 -2.74
N GLU A 20 -25.44 -15.42 -2.20
CA GLU A 20 -25.29 -13.97 -2.14
C GLU A 20 -24.57 -13.43 -3.38
N GLY A 21 -25.29 -13.46 -4.49
CA GLY A 21 -25.09 -12.49 -5.54
C GLY A 21 -25.58 -11.12 -5.06
N LYS A 22 -24.65 -10.26 -4.60
CA LYS A 22 -24.62 -8.80 -4.80
C LYS A 22 -23.46 -8.18 -4.02
N ALA A 23 -22.25 -8.25 -4.57
CA ALA A 23 -21.23 -7.24 -4.28
C ALA A 23 -21.64 -5.91 -4.95
N GLN A 24 -22.64 -5.23 -4.40
CA GLN A 24 -22.79 -3.79 -4.58
C GLN A 24 -21.94 -3.09 -3.53
N VAL A 25 -20.63 -2.99 -3.79
CA VAL A 25 -19.80 -1.99 -3.12
C VAL A 25 -19.92 -0.70 -3.93
N GLY A 26 -21.09 -0.09 -3.85
CA GLY A 26 -21.31 1.27 -4.29
C GLY A 26 -21.04 2.21 -3.13
N LEU A 27 -19.81 2.73 -3.01
CA LEU A 27 -19.58 4.06 -2.44
C LEU A 27 -18.15 4.54 -2.70
N LEU A 28 -17.89 5.09 -3.89
CA LEU A 28 -16.92 6.18 -4.05
C LEU A 28 -17.49 7.14 -5.10
N GLY A 29 -18.49 7.91 -4.64
CA GLY A 29 -18.90 9.15 -5.32
C GLY A 29 -17.71 10.10 -5.36
N GLY A 30 -17.57 10.78 -6.49
CA GLY A 30 -16.43 11.63 -6.79
C GLY A 30 -16.29 12.84 -5.89
N ASP A 31 -15.07 13.36 -5.93
CA ASP A 31 -14.67 14.76 -5.72
C ASP A 31 -15.47 15.54 -4.68
N GLU A 32 -14.94 15.59 -3.46
CA GLU A 32 -14.69 16.82 -2.69
C GLU A 32 -14.25 16.46 -1.25
N GLY A 33 -13.00 16.79 -0.89
CA GLY A 33 -12.61 17.09 0.49
C GLY A 33 -12.72 16.04 1.61
N GLY A 34 -12.91 14.74 1.34
CA GLY A 34 -13.15 13.73 2.38
C GLY A 34 -11.88 13.12 3.00
N GLU A 35 -11.77 13.20 4.32
CA GLU A 35 -10.82 12.42 5.13
C GLU A 35 -10.93 10.91 4.80
N ALA A 36 -9.81 10.20 4.82
CA ALA A 36 -9.78 8.75 4.68
C ALA A 36 -10.35 8.09 5.96
N GLY A 37 -11.66 8.22 6.16
CA GLY A 37 -12.40 7.50 7.20
C GLY A 37 -12.68 6.08 6.72
N PHE A 38 -11.99 5.10 7.29
CA PHE A 38 -12.37 3.69 7.16
C PHE A 38 -13.73 3.51 7.86
N GLY A 39 -14.77 3.17 7.10
CA GLY A 39 -16.16 3.08 7.57
C GLY A 39 -16.35 2.13 8.75
N ALA A 40 -17.32 2.44 9.59
CA ALA A 40 -17.63 1.84 10.90
C ALA A 40 -18.25 0.42 10.85
N GLY A 41 -17.69 -0.48 10.06
CA GLY A 41 -17.81 -1.94 10.21
C GLY A 41 -16.40 -2.50 10.33
N GLU A 42 -16.16 -3.43 11.26
CA GLU A 42 -14.81 -3.93 11.53
C GLU A 42 -14.34 -4.81 10.37
N LEU A 43 -13.72 -4.18 9.37
CA LEU A 43 -13.09 -4.86 8.24
C LEU A 43 -12.10 -5.90 8.77
N SER A 44 -12.08 -7.10 8.20
CA SER A 44 -11.04 -8.08 8.46
C SER A 44 -9.65 -7.52 8.11
N PRO A 45 -8.56 -8.07 8.69
CA PRO A 45 -7.21 -7.67 8.32
C PRO A 45 -6.94 -7.74 6.80
N ALA A 46 -7.51 -8.73 6.11
CA ALA A 46 -7.37 -8.89 4.67
C ALA A 46 -8.08 -7.78 3.88
N GLU A 47 -9.32 -7.44 4.27
CA GLU A 47 -10.07 -6.35 3.64
C GLU A 47 -9.40 -4.99 3.86
N ARG A 48 -8.84 -4.74 5.06
CA ARG A 48 -8.05 -3.54 5.32
C ARG A 48 -6.81 -3.47 4.45
N ALA A 49 -6.10 -4.59 4.26
CA ALA A 49 -4.90 -4.63 3.42
C ALA A 49 -5.26 -4.30 1.96
N THR A 50 -6.34 -4.89 1.45
CA THR A 50 -6.86 -4.61 0.11
C THR A 50 -7.27 -3.15 -0.06
N ALA A 51 -7.98 -2.58 0.93
CA ALA A 51 -8.39 -1.18 0.91
C ALA A 51 -7.18 -0.23 0.91
N VAL A 52 -6.17 -0.48 1.75
CA VAL A 52 -4.93 0.29 1.79
C VAL A 52 -4.15 0.18 0.48
N PHE A 53 -4.10 -1.00 -0.12
CA PHE A 53 -3.44 -1.18 -1.41
C PHE A 53 -4.17 -0.46 -2.55
N GLN A 54 -5.51 -0.52 -2.57
CA GLN A 54 -6.32 0.24 -3.52
C GLN A 54 -6.14 1.75 -3.34
N TRP A 55 -6.01 2.23 -2.10
CA TRP A 55 -5.63 3.59 -1.78
C TRP A 55 -4.20 3.92 -2.26
N LEU A 56 -3.23 3.02 -2.14
CA LEU A 56 -1.88 3.25 -2.65
C LEU A 56 -1.86 3.45 -4.17
N LEU A 57 -2.70 2.70 -4.90
CA LEU A 57 -2.96 2.89 -6.33
C LEU A 57 -3.79 4.16 -6.61
N GLY A 58 -4.41 4.73 -5.57
CA GLY A 58 -5.24 5.94 -5.56
C GLY A 58 -6.28 5.96 -6.66
N GLY A 59 -6.99 4.84 -6.78
CA GLY A 59 -8.16 4.69 -7.64
C GLY A 59 -7.87 4.56 -9.15
N ALA A 60 -6.62 4.72 -9.60
CA ALA A 60 -6.31 4.73 -11.03
C ALA A 60 -6.49 3.36 -11.71
N VAL A 61 -6.31 2.28 -10.94
CA VAL A 61 -6.47 0.89 -11.39
C VAL A 61 -7.06 0.10 -10.23
N ALA A 62 -7.96 -0.84 -10.51
CA ALA A 62 -8.43 -1.80 -9.52
C ALA A 62 -7.31 -2.78 -9.15
N THR A 63 -7.22 -3.19 -7.88
CA THR A 63 -6.21 -4.14 -7.37
C THR A 63 -6.04 -5.37 -8.27
N ASP A 64 -7.13 -6.03 -8.65
CA ASP A 64 -7.08 -7.22 -9.52
C ASP A 64 -6.49 -6.93 -10.90
N ALA A 65 -6.85 -5.78 -11.49
CA ALA A 65 -6.34 -5.38 -12.78
C ALA A 65 -4.85 -5.00 -12.70
N PHE A 66 -4.41 -4.43 -11.58
CA PHE A 66 -3.01 -4.15 -11.32
C PHE A 66 -2.19 -5.45 -11.32
N PHE A 67 -2.60 -6.46 -10.55
CA PHE A 67 -1.87 -7.73 -10.48
C PHE A 67 -1.89 -8.51 -11.79
N LYS A 68 -3.01 -8.53 -12.52
CA LYS A 68 -3.11 -9.27 -13.79
C LYS A 68 -2.31 -8.64 -14.92
N GLN A 69 -2.14 -7.32 -14.94
CA GLN A 69 -1.68 -6.61 -16.14
C GLN A 69 -0.42 -5.77 -15.95
N ARG A 70 -0.08 -5.39 -14.71
CA ARG A 70 0.98 -4.42 -14.42
C ARG A 70 2.08 -4.99 -13.53
N TRP A 71 1.69 -5.70 -12.46
CA TRP A 71 2.64 -6.32 -11.54
C TRP A 71 3.69 -7.14 -12.28
N GLU A 72 4.96 -6.87 -12.02
CA GLU A 72 6.14 -7.52 -12.63
C GLU A 72 6.18 -7.56 -14.16
N SER A 73 5.28 -6.83 -14.84
CA SER A 73 5.18 -6.82 -16.30
C SER A 73 5.64 -5.49 -16.88
N ARG A 74 5.15 -4.36 -16.35
CA ARG A 74 5.47 -3.04 -16.89
C ARG A 74 5.28 -1.93 -15.86
N PRO A 75 6.02 -0.81 -15.98
CA PRO A 75 5.86 0.33 -15.08
C PRO A 75 4.45 0.93 -15.16
N LEU A 76 4.00 1.49 -14.03
CA LEU A 76 2.74 2.21 -13.90
C LEU A 76 3.01 3.61 -13.31
N LEU A 77 2.75 4.65 -14.10
CA LEU A 77 2.74 6.02 -13.60
C LEU A 77 1.33 6.36 -13.12
N VAL A 78 1.19 6.72 -11.84
CA VAL A 78 -0.08 7.22 -11.31
C VAL A 78 0.02 8.70 -10.99
N ARG A 79 -0.75 9.52 -11.71
CA ARG A 79 -0.81 10.96 -11.49
C ARG A 79 -1.90 11.26 -10.46
N ARG A 80 -1.53 11.94 -9.38
CA ARG A 80 -2.47 12.39 -8.33
C ARG A 80 -2.98 13.79 -8.67
N ALA A 81 -4.25 14.06 -8.37
CA ALA A 81 -4.83 15.40 -8.50
C ALA A 81 -4.30 16.37 -7.44
N SER A 82 -4.02 15.86 -6.22
CA SER A 82 -3.54 16.66 -5.10
C SER A 82 -2.09 16.36 -4.76
N ARG A 83 -1.28 17.42 -4.60
CA ARG A 83 0.08 17.34 -4.04
C ARG A 83 0.08 16.90 -2.58
N ALA A 84 -1.03 17.11 -1.87
CA ALA A 84 -1.19 16.74 -0.46
C ALA A 84 -1.62 15.29 -0.25
N TYR A 85 -1.82 14.49 -1.31
CA TYR A 85 -2.38 13.13 -1.23
C TYR A 85 -1.72 12.24 -0.17
N TYR A 86 -0.38 12.22 -0.14
CA TYR A 86 0.37 11.46 0.87
C TYR A 86 0.55 12.25 2.17
N ALA A 87 0.56 13.58 2.11
CA ALA A 87 0.72 14.42 3.28
C ALA A 87 -0.50 14.38 4.21
N SER A 88 -1.71 14.19 3.67
CA SER A 88 -2.92 14.05 4.48
C SER A 88 -3.02 12.70 5.18
N ALA A 89 -2.58 11.61 4.52
CA ALA A 89 -2.64 10.26 5.10
C ALA A 89 -1.42 9.91 5.96
N LEU A 90 -0.25 10.49 5.65
CA LEU A 90 1.03 10.21 6.29
C LEU A 90 1.78 11.54 6.59
N PRO A 91 1.22 12.41 7.46
CA PRO A 91 1.75 13.76 7.70
C PRO A 91 3.17 13.74 8.25
N ASP A 92 3.48 12.80 9.14
CA ASP A 92 4.80 12.70 9.75
C ASP A 92 5.83 12.10 8.79
N LEU A 93 5.48 11.12 7.97
CA LEU A 93 6.45 10.43 7.10
C LEU A 93 6.77 11.18 5.80
N SER A 94 5.93 12.14 5.41
CA SER A 94 6.08 12.91 4.17
C SER A 94 6.81 14.25 4.34
N SER A 95 7.17 14.62 5.57
CA SER A 95 7.81 15.89 5.88
C SER A 95 9.32 15.77 6.05
N LEU A 96 10.06 16.65 5.36
CA LEU A 96 11.50 16.81 5.60
C LEU A 96 11.81 17.13 7.08
N GLN A 97 10.88 17.77 7.80
CA GLN A 97 11.09 18.09 9.22
C GLN A 97 11.09 16.85 10.10
N ALA A 98 10.22 15.87 9.82
CA ALA A 98 10.20 14.62 10.57
C ALA A 98 11.47 13.79 10.29
N VAL A 99 11.90 13.72 9.02
CA VAL A 99 13.19 13.08 8.68
C VAL A 99 14.36 13.78 9.38
N LYS A 100 14.36 15.12 9.43
CA LYS A 100 15.35 15.89 10.18
C LYS A 100 15.32 15.59 11.68
N ALA A 101 14.14 15.50 12.29
CA ALA A 101 14.00 15.14 13.69
C ALA A 101 14.60 13.76 13.96
N LEU A 102 14.23 12.74 13.19
CA LEU A 102 14.78 11.38 13.31
C LEU A 102 16.30 11.33 13.17
N VAL A 103 16.87 12.11 12.24
CA VAL A 103 18.33 12.19 12.03
C VAL A 103 19.01 12.97 13.16
N ASN A 104 18.44 14.08 13.63
CA ASN A 104 19.03 14.95 14.65
C ASN A 104 18.93 14.34 16.06
N GLU A 105 17.84 13.64 16.35
CA GLU A 105 17.60 12.92 17.61
C GLU A 105 18.34 11.57 17.66
N ASN A 106 19.22 11.32 16.68
CA ASN A 106 20.11 10.16 16.63
C ASN A 106 19.39 8.80 16.53
N TYR A 107 18.14 8.77 16.05
CA TYR A 107 17.41 7.52 15.78
C TYR A 107 17.92 6.78 14.54
N MET A 108 18.69 7.42 13.67
CA MET A 108 19.25 6.82 12.46
C MET A 108 20.78 6.85 12.44
N ARG A 109 21.40 5.79 11.92
CA ARG A 109 22.84 5.69 11.68
C ARG A 109 23.15 5.73 10.19
N HIS A 110 24.13 6.56 9.84
CA HIS A 110 24.63 6.61 8.47
C HIS A 110 25.24 5.27 8.06
N GLY A 111 24.89 4.81 6.84
CA GLY A 111 25.38 3.57 6.26
C GLY A 111 24.71 2.31 6.80
N GLN A 112 23.76 2.45 7.73
CA GLN A 112 22.90 1.36 8.19
C GLN A 112 21.43 1.66 7.92
N ASP A 113 20.96 2.83 8.37
CA ASP A 113 19.56 3.25 8.25
C ASP A 113 19.40 4.34 7.16
N LEU A 114 20.46 5.12 6.91
CA LEU A 114 20.44 6.25 5.97
C LEU A 114 21.72 6.33 5.12
N ASP A 115 21.55 6.37 3.81
CA ASP A 115 22.63 6.64 2.86
C ASP A 115 22.56 8.05 2.27
N VAL A 116 23.73 8.67 2.10
CA VAL A 116 23.87 9.96 1.42
C VAL A 116 24.58 9.73 0.10
N THR A 117 23.89 10.01 -1.01
CA THR A 117 24.38 9.68 -2.35
C THR A 117 24.13 10.84 -3.31
N HIS A 118 25.01 10.98 -4.29
CA HIS A 118 24.91 11.98 -5.34
C HIS A 118 25.20 11.32 -6.69
N PHE A 119 24.39 11.62 -7.71
CA PHE A 119 24.66 11.21 -9.08
C PHE A 119 25.30 12.37 -9.85
N ASP A 120 26.54 12.18 -10.28
CA ASP A 120 27.25 13.12 -11.13
C ASP A 120 26.90 12.81 -12.58
N ALA A 121 26.02 13.61 -13.16
CA ALA A 121 25.53 13.41 -14.53
C ALA A 121 26.63 13.63 -15.59
N ALA A 122 27.61 14.51 -15.33
CA ALA A 122 28.72 14.76 -16.26
C ALA A 122 29.70 13.58 -16.30
N ALA A 123 29.96 12.97 -15.14
CA ALA A 123 30.81 11.77 -15.03
C ALA A 123 30.05 10.44 -15.16
N GLY A 124 28.72 10.48 -15.31
CA GLY A 124 27.85 9.30 -15.45
C GLY A 124 27.89 8.33 -14.27
N ARG A 125 28.18 8.78 -13.04
CA ARG A 125 28.42 7.89 -11.89
C ARG A 125 27.78 8.33 -10.59
N ARG A 126 27.27 7.37 -9.81
CA ARG A 126 26.84 7.56 -8.41
C ARG A 126 28.06 7.62 -7.49
N ARG A 127 28.09 8.61 -6.60
CA ARG A 127 29.07 8.76 -5.51
C ARG A 127 28.34 8.59 -4.17
N THR A 128 28.88 7.76 -3.29
CA THR A 128 28.41 7.64 -1.91
C THR A 128 29.19 8.61 -1.03
N MET A 129 28.49 9.47 -0.31
CA MET A 129 29.04 10.48 0.60
C MET A 129 28.61 10.23 2.05
N THR A 130 28.07 9.05 2.34
CA THR A 130 27.66 8.61 3.67
C THR A 130 28.85 8.73 4.65
N PRO A 131 28.78 9.63 5.66
CA PRO A 131 29.82 9.74 6.68
C PRO A 131 29.92 8.42 7.46
N ARG A 132 31.14 7.99 7.82
CA ARG A 132 31.32 6.82 8.67
C ARG A 132 31.01 7.18 10.13
N GLY A 133 30.00 6.54 10.72
CA GLY A 133 29.61 6.71 12.13
C GLY A 133 28.32 7.49 12.35
N ARG A 134 27.99 7.81 13.62
CA ARG A 134 26.84 8.69 13.94
C ARG A 134 27.15 10.12 13.55
N ARG A 135 26.14 10.86 13.10
CA ARG A 135 26.26 12.32 12.94
C ARG A 135 26.61 12.91 14.31
N PRO A 136 27.59 13.82 14.42
CA PRO A 136 27.81 14.56 15.66
C PRO A 136 26.51 15.28 16.04
N ALA A 137 26.17 15.31 17.32
CA ALA A 137 25.07 16.15 17.81
C ALA A 137 25.30 17.60 17.35
N PRO A 138 24.24 18.35 17.01
CA PRO A 138 24.40 19.76 16.66
C PRO A 138 25.11 20.49 17.81
N ALA A 139 26.08 21.34 17.46
CA ALA A 139 26.74 22.19 18.45
C ALA A 139 25.68 23.05 19.17
N PRO A 140 25.79 23.26 20.50
CA PRO A 140 24.88 24.15 21.21
C PRO A 140 24.90 25.53 20.55
N ALA A 141 23.73 26.15 20.42
CA ALA A 141 23.61 27.52 19.92
C ALA A 141 24.44 28.48 20.79
N PRO A 142 25.08 29.51 20.21
CA PRO A 142 25.87 30.50 20.95
C PRO A 142 25.03 31.32 21.93
#